data_AF-A0A1M6HDN6-F1
#
_entry.id   AF-A0A1M6HDN6-F1
#
_cell.length_a   1.000
_cell.length_b   1.000
_cell.length_c   1.000
_cell.angle_alpha   90.00
_cell.angle_beta   90.00
_cell.angle_gamma   90.00
#
_symmetry.space_group_name_H-M   'P 1'
#
loop_
_entity.id
_entity.type
_entity.pdbx_description
1 polymer ?
#
loop_
_entity_poly.entity_id
_entity_poly.type
_entity_poly.pdbx_seq_one_letter_code
_entity_poly.pdbx_strand_id
1 'polypeptide(L)' 'MKRAVLDVAELIGSYGRFVSYPQAAEITSLSVRSLKRETAAGNLPCYRLGSARVFRLKTEDVATLIQRVA' A
#
# COMPACT_ATOMS: atom_id res chain seq x y z
N MET A 1 -3.40 24.54 -5.49
CA MET A 1 -3.69 23.09 -5.46
C MET A 1 -2.68 22.43 -4.52
N LYS A 2 -3.09 22.11 -3.29
CA LYS A 2 -2.20 21.48 -2.30
C LYS A 2 -1.93 20.04 -2.75
N ARG A 3 -0.70 19.78 -3.17
CA ARG A 3 -0.18 18.47 -3.51
C ARG A 3 -0.39 17.58 -2.28
N ALA A 4 -1.28 16.60 -2.38
CA ALA A 4 -1.52 15.64 -1.31
C ALA A 4 -0.28 14.74 -1.20
N VAL A 5 0.77 15.25 -0.58
CA VAL A 5 1.78 14.41 0.02
C VAL A 5 1.04 13.75 1.18
N LEU A 6 0.47 12.58 0.94
CA LEU A 6 -0.02 11.73 2.03
C LEU A 6 1.17 11.57 2.97
N ASP A 7 1.05 12.13 4.16
CA ASP A 7 2.08 12.00 5.16
C ASP A 7 2.13 10.53 5.55
N VAL A 8 3.24 9.89 5.20
CA VAL A 8 3.47 8.48 5.47
C VAL A 8 3.39 8.22 6.97
N ALA A 9 3.76 9.19 7.81
CA ALA A 9 3.63 9.08 9.26
C ALA A 9 2.15 9.03 9.70
N GLU A 10 1.27 9.82 9.09
CA GLU A 10 -0.16 9.83 9.38
C GLU A 10 -0.82 8.50 8.95
N LEU A 11 -0.46 8.01 7.75
CA LEU A 11 -0.93 6.71 7.26
C LEU A 11 -0.47 5.55 8.15
N ILE A 12 0.80 5.57 8.60
CA ILE A 12 1.32 4.57 9.53
C ILE A 12 0.60 4.67 10.88
N GLY A 13 0.30 5.88 11.36
CA GLY A 13 -0.47 6.09 12.59
C GLY A 13 -1.89 5.50 12.50
N SER A 14 -2.54 5.62 11.33
CA SER A 14 -3.93 5.21 11.12
C SER A 14 -4.08 3.72 10.82
N TYR A 15 -3.22 3.16 9.96
CA TYR A 15 -3.34 1.79 9.45
C TYR A 15 -2.26 0.83 9.95
N GLY A 16 -1.25 1.35 10.65
CA GLY A 16 -0.05 0.61 11.03
C GLY A 16 0.98 0.55 9.89
N ARG A 17 2.10 -0.13 10.17
CA ARG A 17 3.24 -0.25 9.23
C ARG A 17 2.98 -1.24 8.07
N PHE A 18 2.10 -2.21 8.29
CA PHE A 18 1.79 -3.26 7.33
C PHE A 18 0.28 -3.37 7.15
N VAL A 19 -0.17 -3.30 5.90
CA VAL A 19 -1.59 -3.32 5.53
C VAL A 19 -1.92 -4.53 4.67
N SER A 20 -3.19 -4.95 4.73
CA SER A 20 -3.73 -5.94 3.79
C SER A 20 -4.07 -5.31 2.44
N TYR A 21 -4.33 -6.13 1.42
CA TYR A 21 -4.81 -5.62 0.12
C TYR A 21 -6.13 -4.82 0.21
N PRO A 22 -7.16 -5.25 0.98
CA PRO A 22 -8.35 -4.43 1.19
C PRO A 22 -8.04 -3.05 1.79
N GLN A 23 -7.20 -2.99 2.82
CA GLN A 23 -6.80 -1.70 3.42
C GLN A 23 -6.01 -0.83 2.42
N ALA A 24 -5.11 -1.42 1.65
CA ALA A 24 -4.39 -0.68 0.60
C ALA A 24 -5.34 -0.18 -0.50
N ALA A 25 -6.42 -0.90 -0.80
CA ALA A 25 -7.45 -0.46 -1.75
C ALA A 25 -8.21 0.77 -1.22
N GLU A 26 -8.51 0.82 0.08
CA GLU A 26 -9.09 2.00 0.73
C GLU A 26 -8.14 3.21 0.64
N ILE A 27 -6.85 3.01 0.91
CA ILE A 27 -5.84 4.09 0.88
C ILE A 27 -5.61 4.64 -0.54
N THR A 28 -5.56 3.76 -1.55
CA THR A 28 -5.21 4.13 -2.94
C THR A 28 -6.42 4.44 -3.83
N SER A 29 -7.64 4.13 -3.37
CA SER A 29 -8.85 4.08 -4.20
C SER A 29 -8.75 3.13 -5.41
N LEU A 30 -7.77 2.23 -5.44
CA LEU A 30 -7.63 1.20 -6.48
C LEU A 30 -8.32 -0.10 -6.07
N SER A 31 -8.72 -0.91 -7.05
CA SER A 31 -9.22 -2.25 -6.75
C SER A 31 -8.11 -3.17 -6.21
N VAL A 32 -8.46 -4.11 -5.35
CA VAL A 32 -7.55 -5.19 -4.90
C VAL A 32 -6.93 -5.95 -6.07
N ARG A 33 -7.69 -6.14 -7.16
CA ARG A 33 -7.19 -6.79 -8.38
C ARG A 33 -6.07 -5.97 -9.02
N SER A 34 -6.24 -4.65 -9.11
CA SER A 34 -5.23 -3.73 -9.63
C SER A 34 -3.96 -3.78 -8.78
N LEU A 35 -4.09 -3.73 -7.45
CA LEU A 35 -2.95 -3.81 -6.55
C LEU A 35 -2.19 -5.14 -6.69
N LYS A 36 -2.90 -6.28 -6.80
CA LYS A 36 -2.25 -7.58 -7.07
C LYS A 36 -1.54 -7.61 -8.41
N ARG A 37 -2.05 -6.92 -9.43
CA ARG A 37 -1.39 -6.79 -10.73
C ARG A 37 -0.09 -5.99 -10.59
N GLU A 38 -0.10 -4.89 -9.84
CA GLU A 38 1.11 -4.12 -9.57
C GLU A 38 2.15 -4.93 -8.79
N THR A 39 1.71 -5.77 -7.84
CA THR A 39 2.60 -6.73 -7.17
C THR A 39 3.20 -7.74 -8.15
N ALA A 40 2.37 -8.31 -9.03
CA ALA A 40 2.83 -9.27 -10.04
C ALA A 40 3.78 -8.63 -11.07
N ALA A 41 3.58 -7.35 -11.39
CA ALA A 41 4.45 -6.56 -12.26
C ALA A 41 5.76 -6.13 -11.56
N GLY A 42 5.89 -6.33 -10.24
CA GLY A 42 7.06 -5.90 -9.47
C GLY A 42 7.03 -4.42 -9.06
N ASN A 43 5.94 -3.71 -9.32
CA ASN A 43 5.78 -2.29 -8.99
C ASN A 43 5.41 -2.04 -7.53
N LEU A 44 4.82 -3.04 -6.86
CA LEU A 44 4.41 -2.96 -5.46
C LEU A 44 4.98 -4.16 -4.67
N PRO A 45 5.92 -3.92 -3.74
CA PRO A 45 6.47 -4.99 -2.90
C PRO A 45 5.41 -5.63 -2.00
N CYS A 46 5.50 -6.96 -1.87
CA CYS A 46 4.62 -7.74 -1.01
C CYS A 46 5.47 -8.60 -0.07
N TYR A 47 5.19 -8.49 1.23
CA TYR A 47 5.99 -9.08 2.29
C TYR A 47 5.24 -10.21 2.98
N ARG A 48 5.97 -11.25 3.38
CA ARG A 48 5.47 -12.29 4.28
C ARG A 48 5.86 -11.91 5.70
N LEU A 49 4.89 -11.81 6.62
CA LEU A 49 5.15 -11.53 8.03
C LEU A 49 5.37 -12.82 8.83
N GLY A 50 6.64 -13.11 9.13
CA GLY A 50 7.04 -14.20 10.03
C GLY A 50 6.48 -15.57 9.64
N SER A 51 6.08 -16.36 10.65
CA SER A 51 5.48 -17.70 10.46
C SER A 51 4.03 -17.68 9.98
N ALA A 52 3.38 -16.51 9.98
CA ALA A 52 2.04 -16.38 9.45
C ALA A 52 2.08 -16.47 7.92
N ARG A 53 1.22 -17.32 7.33
CA ARG A 53 1.06 -17.45 5.87
C ARG A 53 0.32 -16.24 5.25
N VAL A 54 0.44 -15.06 5.84
CA VAL A 54 -0.29 -13.85 5.43
C VAL A 54 0.67 -12.89 4.76
N PHE A 55 0.33 -12.54 3.53
CA PHE A 55 1.01 -11.52 2.76
C PHE A 55 0.50 -10.12 3.14
N ARG A 56 1.41 -9.16 3.30
CA ARG A 56 1.11 -7.77 3.64
C ARG A 56 1.93 -6.81 2.79
N LEU A 57 1.40 -5.62 2.62
CA LEU A 57 2.04 -4.51 1.93
C LEU A 57 2.56 -3.54 2.98
N LYS A 58 3.72 -2.90 2.77
CA LYS A 58 4.11 -1.79 3.64
C LYS A 58 3.32 -0.56 3.26
N THR A 59 2.90 0.19 4.28
CA THR A 59 2.16 1.44 4.09
C THR A 59 2.98 2.48 3.32
N GLU A 60 4.30 2.51 3.54
CA GLU A 60 5.27 3.34 2.81
C GLU A 60 5.23 3.08 1.29
N ASP A 61 5.22 1.81 0.88
CA ASP A 61 5.22 1.42 -0.54
C ASP A 61 3.89 1.74 -1.20
N VAL A 62 2.78 1.55 -0.46
CA VAL A 62 1.44 1.91 -0.92
C VAL A 62 1.32 3.42 -1.13
N ALA A 63 1.86 4.24 -0.23
CA ALA A 63 1.90 5.69 -0.39
C ALA A 63 2.75 6.11 -1.60
N THR A 64 3.88 5.43 -1.83
CA THR A 64 4.76 5.66 -2.99
C THR A 64 4.06 5.32 -4.30
N LEU A 65 3.21 4.27 -4.32
CA LEU A 65 2.43 3.91 -5.49
C LEU A 65 1.47 5.03 -5.93
N ILE A 66 0.82 5.71 -4.97
CA ILE A 66 -0.07 6.85 -5.25
C ILE A 66 0.71 7.98 -5.93
N GLN A 67 1.90 8.28 -5.43
CA GLN A 67 2.74 9.35 -5.97
C GLN A 67 3.29 9.06 -7.38
N ARG A 68 3.33 7.79 -7.81
CA ARG A 68 3.74 7.43 -9.18
C ARG A 68 2.63 7.62 -10.20
N VAL A 69 1.37 7.51 -9.79
CA VAL A 69 0.21 7.57 -10.69
C VAL A 69 -0.38 9.00 -10.75
N ALA A 70 -0.19 9.80 -9.70
CA ALA A 70 -0.63 11.20 -9.61
C ALA A 70 0.32 12.19 -10.29
#